data_AF-A0A9E3LUY6-F1
#
_entry.id   AF-A0A9E3LUY6-F1
#
_cell.length_a   1.000
_cell.length_b   1.000
_cell.length_c   1.000
_cell.angle_alpha   90.00
_cell.angle_beta   90.00
_cell.angle_gamma   90.00
#
_symmetry.space_group_name_H-M   'P 1'
#
loop_
_entity.id
_entity.type
_entity.pdbx_description
1 polymer ?
#
loop_
_entity_poly.entity_id
_entity_poly.type
_entity_poly.pdbx_seq_one_letter_code
_entity_poly.pdbx_strand_id
1 'polypeptide(L)'
;METLQVKFSDRVCEVLNCYPEWQQVVNDAVNKPPFDENYCPEVVEVFDQHGLLVGRICDSYSYETTRNIDQKSDFFAWLVNGELAVFYVDSEIVVNRLQLLPSIQIES
;
A
#
# COMPACT_ATOMS: atom_id res chain seq x y z
N MET A 1 -11.61 23.75 4.33
CA MET A 1 -10.70 22.61 4.11
C MET A 1 -11.58 21.52 3.54
N GLU A 2 -11.65 21.40 2.22
CA GLU A 2 -12.45 20.37 1.58
C GLU A 2 -11.69 19.06 1.69
N THR A 3 -12.09 18.22 2.64
CA THR A 3 -11.70 16.82 2.64
C THR A 3 -12.38 16.20 1.42
N LEU A 4 -11.58 15.80 0.42
CA LEU A 4 -12.02 14.86 -0.60
C LEU A 4 -12.53 13.62 0.15
N GLN A 5 -13.84 13.54 0.37
CA GLN A 5 -14.50 12.31 0.78
C GLN A 5 -14.47 11.40 -0.45
N VAL A 6 -13.30 10.79 -0.69
CA VAL A 6 -13.21 9.65 -1.60
C VAL A 6 -14.12 8.59 -1.00
N LYS A 7 -15.27 8.37 -1.64
CA LYS A 7 -16.13 7.24 -1.30
C LYS A 7 -15.44 5.99 -1.83
N PHE A 8 -14.77 5.29 -0.94
CA PHE A 8 -14.26 3.95 -1.24
C PHE A 8 -15.43 3.00 -1.52
N SER A 9 -15.16 1.91 -2.25
CA SER A 9 -16.18 0.87 -2.43
C SER A 9 -16.63 0.27 -1.10
N ASP A 10 -17.81 -0.36 -1.12
CA ASP A 10 -18.32 -1.12 0.03
C ASP A 10 -17.32 -2.20 0.48
N ARG A 11 -16.57 -2.77 -0.46
CA ARG A 11 -15.55 -3.78 -0.18
C ARG A 11 -14.35 -3.21 0.56
N VAL A 12 -13.82 -2.06 0.15
CA VAL A 12 -12.77 -1.38 0.92
C VAL A 12 -13.26 -1.02 2.31
N CYS A 13 -14.49 -0.48 2.42
CA CYS A 13 -15.08 -0.15 3.71
C CYS A 13 -15.20 -1.39 4.61
N GLU A 14 -15.68 -2.53 4.08
CA GLU A 14 -15.77 -3.80 4.79
C GLU A 14 -14.41 -4.25 5.32
N VAL A 15 -13.38 -4.29 4.45
CA VAL A 15 -12.02 -4.70 4.82
C VAL A 15 -11.45 -3.80 5.91
N LEU A 16 -11.51 -2.47 5.75
CA LEU A 16 -10.97 -1.55 6.75
C LEU A 16 -11.73 -1.61 8.10
N ASN A 17 -13.02 -1.93 8.08
CA ASN A 17 -13.78 -2.15 9.31
C ASN A 17 -13.39 -3.46 10.02
N CYS A 18 -12.99 -4.49 9.28
CA CYS A 18 -12.49 -5.75 9.84
C CYS A 18 -11.07 -5.63 10.42
N TYR A 19 -10.26 -4.69 9.91
CA TYR A 19 -8.85 -4.49 10.29
C TYR A 19 -8.61 -3.03 10.75
N PRO A 20 -9.08 -2.65 11.95
CA PRO A 20 -9.02 -1.27 12.42
C PRO A 20 -7.60 -0.72 12.58
N GLU A 21 -6.61 -1.57 12.86
CA GLU A 21 -5.20 -1.19 12.88
C GLU A 21 -4.73 -0.70 11.51
N TRP A 22 -5.13 -1.37 10.43
CA TRP A 22 -4.82 -0.96 9.07
C TRP A 22 -5.63 0.25 8.63
N GLN A 23 -6.87 0.39 9.10
CA GLN A 23 -7.67 1.60 8.90
C GLN A 23 -6.95 2.85 9.43
N GLN A 24 -6.35 2.76 10.64
CA GLN A 24 -5.58 3.87 11.19
C GLN A 24 -4.35 4.18 10.32
N VAL A 25 -3.58 3.18 9.92
CA VAL A 25 -2.39 3.35 9.07
C VAL A 25 -2.76 3.97 7.72
N VAL A 26 -3.87 3.55 7.11
CA VAL A 26 -4.40 4.13 5.87
C VAL A 26 -4.81 5.59 6.08
N ASN A 27 -5.57 5.90 7.12
CA ASN A 27 -6.00 7.27 7.42
C ASN A 27 -4.80 8.22 7.61
N ASP A 28 -3.75 7.74 8.28
CA ASP A 28 -2.52 8.49 8.49
C ASP A 28 -1.72 8.68 7.20
N ALA A 29 -1.83 7.77 6.24
CA ALA A 29 -1.09 7.80 4.98
C ALA A 29 -1.81 8.57 3.85
N VAL A 30 -3.14 8.56 3.80
CA VAL A 30 -3.95 9.19 2.73
C VAL A 30 -3.62 10.68 2.56
N ASN A 31 -3.32 11.36 3.66
CA ASN A 31 -3.02 12.80 3.63
C ASN A 31 -1.51 13.11 3.59
N LYS A 32 -0.64 12.10 3.56
CA LYS A 32 0.80 12.32 3.44
C LYS A 32 1.19 12.67 2.01
N PRO A 33 2.23 13.49 1.82
CA PRO A 33 2.76 13.74 0.49
C PRO A 33 3.24 12.41 -0.13
N PRO A 34 3.20 12.31 -1.47
CA PRO A 34 3.91 11.26 -2.19
C PRO A 34 5.41 11.29 -1.86
N PHE A 35 6.07 10.15 -2.06
CA PHE A 35 7.54 10.08 -1.99
C PHE A 35 8.16 10.86 -3.15
N ASP A 36 9.40 11.32 -2.95
CA ASP A 36 10.19 11.99 -3.99
C ASP A 36 10.46 11.04 -5.17
N GLU A 37 10.51 11.58 -6.39
CA GLU A 37 10.78 10.79 -7.60
C GLU A 37 12.15 10.09 -7.57
N ASN A 38 13.13 10.65 -6.85
CA ASN A 38 14.48 10.09 -6.67
C ASN A 38 14.62 9.30 -5.36
N TYR A 39 13.52 9.03 -4.67
CA TYR A 39 13.54 8.30 -3.41
C TYR A 39 14.02 6.86 -3.63
N CYS A 40 15.10 6.50 -2.94
CA CYS A 40 15.64 5.15 -2.94
C CYS A 40 15.33 4.49 -1.59
N PRO A 41 14.43 3.50 -1.54
CA PRO A 41 14.06 2.86 -0.28
C PRO A 41 15.17 1.94 0.23
N GLU A 42 15.42 1.99 1.54
CA GLU A 42 16.35 1.06 2.20
C GLU A 42 15.67 -0.29 2.46
N VAL A 43 14.39 -0.23 2.81
CA VAL A 43 13.56 -1.39 3.14
C VAL A 43 12.21 -1.24 2.43
N VAL A 44 11.78 -2.32 1.77
CA VAL A 44 10.42 -2.47 1.24
C VAL A 44 9.84 -3.74 1.82
N GLU A 45 8.65 -3.65 2.38
CA GLU A 45 7.93 -4.77 2.98
C GLU A 45 6.49 -4.78 2.49
N VAL A 46 5.98 -5.96 2.14
CA VAL A 46 4.61 -6.15 1.70
C VAL A 46 3.89 -7.01 2.73
N PHE A 47 2.74 -6.53 3.19
CA PHE A 47 1.90 -7.17 4.17
C PHE A 47 0.52 -7.46 3.60
N ASP A 48 -0.13 -8.47 4.16
CA ASP A 48 -1.57 -8.68 4.11
C ASP A 48 -2.14 -8.83 5.53
N GLN A 49 -3.40 -9.26 5.64
CA GLN A 49 -4.06 -9.47 6.93
C GLN A 49 -3.44 -10.59 7.76
N HIS A 50 -2.64 -11.47 7.15
CA HIS A 50 -1.93 -12.55 7.82
C HIS A 50 -0.49 -12.16 8.20
N GLY A 51 -0.07 -10.92 7.95
CA GLY A 51 1.22 -10.35 8.32
C GLY A 51 2.16 -10.16 7.13
N LEU A 52 3.46 -10.24 7.39
CA LEU A 52 4.49 -10.02 6.37
C LEU A 52 4.44 -11.12 5.29
N LEU A 53 4.41 -10.73 4.02
CA LEU A 53 4.49 -11.63 2.87
C LEU A 53 5.93 -11.74 2.37
N VAL A 54 6.52 -10.59 2.07
CA VAL A 54 7.86 -10.47 1.52
C VAL A 54 8.46 -9.15 1.97
N GLY A 55 9.77 -9.12 2.14
CA GLY A 55 10.50 -7.89 2.30
C GLY A 55 11.86 -7.94 1.63
N ARG A 56 12.41 -6.76 1.40
CA ARG A 56 13.73 -6.58 0.82
C ARG A 56 14.44 -5.44 1.51
N ILE A 57 15.67 -5.69 1.92
CA ILE A 57 16.60 -4.68 2.43
C ILE A 57 17.58 -4.38 1.30
N CYS A 58 17.36 -3.29 0.56
CA CYS A 58 18.20 -2.78 -0.55
C CYS A 58 18.92 -3.90 -1.35
N ASP A 59 20.19 -3.70 -1.73
CA ASP A 59 21.03 -4.66 -2.47
C ASP A 59 21.52 -5.84 -1.61
N SER A 60 20.93 -6.08 -0.44
CA SER A 60 21.45 -7.03 0.53
C SER A 60 20.66 -8.34 0.57
N TYR A 61 19.38 -8.29 0.95
CA TYR A 61 18.62 -9.50 1.26
C TYR A 61 17.16 -9.36 0.88
N SER A 62 16.59 -10.44 0.33
CA SER A 62 15.15 -10.64 0.20
C SER A 62 14.73 -11.75 1.15
N TYR A 63 13.56 -11.61 1.77
CA TYR A 63 12.98 -12.61 2.65
C TYR A 63 11.50 -12.77 2.33
N GLU A 64 11.01 -13.99 2.42
CA GLU A 64 9.60 -14.34 2.17
C GLU A 64 9.08 -15.18 3.32
N THR A 65 7.77 -15.07 3.57
CA THR A 65 7.07 -15.89 4.55
C THR A 65 6.34 -17.01 3.83
N THR A 66 6.51 -18.24 4.30
CA THR A 66 5.74 -19.38 3.80
C THR A 66 4.26 -19.20 4.12
N ARG A 67 3.41 -19.25 3.10
CA ARG A 67 1.95 -19.15 3.21
C ARG A 67 1.26 -20.41 2.71
N ASN A 68 0.10 -20.71 3.27
CA ASN A 68 -0.79 -21.70 2.67
C ASN A 68 -1.53 -21.05 1.49
N ILE A 69 -1.64 -21.77 0.37
CA ILE A 69 -2.34 -21.31 -0.84
C ILE A 69 -3.83 -21.00 -0.61
N ASP A 70 -4.42 -21.57 0.44
CA ASP A 70 -5.81 -21.31 0.82
C ASP A 70 -6.00 -20.00 1.59
N GLN A 71 -4.91 -19.36 2.05
CA GLN A 71 -4.93 -18.08 2.74
C GLN A 71 -4.92 -16.94 1.73
N LYS A 72 -6.10 -16.59 1.22
CA LYS A 72 -6.25 -15.46 0.30
C LYS A 72 -6.08 -14.14 1.04
N SER A 73 -5.35 -13.20 0.44
CA SER A 73 -5.18 -11.86 0.97
C SER A 73 -6.41 -11.00 0.71
N ASP A 74 -6.94 -10.35 1.76
CA ASP A 74 -8.06 -9.42 1.66
C ASP A 74 -7.61 -8.01 1.23
N PHE A 75 -6.34 -7.67 1.52
CA PHE A 75 -5.70 -6.45 1.09
C PHE A 75 -4.20 -6.68 0.94
N PHE A 76 -3.53 -5.72 0.31
CA PHE A 76 -2.07 -5.63 0.30
C PHE A 76 -1.62 -4.24 0.73
N ALA A 77 -0.62 -4.21 1.60
CA ALA A 77 -0.03 -2.98 2.12
C ALA A 77 1.49 -3.00 1.89
N TRP A 78 1.98 -2.02 1.15
CA TRP A 78 3.40 -1.86 0.86
C TRP A 78 3.96 -0.78 1.77
N LEU A 79 4.83 -1.17 2.68
CA LEU A 79 5.57 -0.27 3.54
C LEU A 79 6.95 -0.05 2.94
N VAL A 80 7.37 1.21 2.93
CA VAL A 80 8.66 1.64 2.44
C VAL A 80 9.33 2.43 3.55
N ASN A 81 10.47 1.93 4.05
CA ASN A 81 11.12 2.42 5.26
C ASN A 81 10.15 2.56 6.45
N GLY A 82 9.21 1.61 6.59
CA GLY A 82 8.19 1.59 7.64
C GLY A 82 6.97 2.49 7.39
N GLU A 83 6.95 3.27 6.31
CA GLU A 83 5.81 4.10 5.94
C GLU A 83 4.92 3.45 4.89
N LEU A 84 3.60 3.48 5.08
CA LEU A 84 2.65 3.00 4.08
C LEU A 84 2.77 3.83 2.79
N ALA A 85 3.14 3.15 1.70
CA ALA A 85 3.34 3.72 0.38
C ALA A 85 2.19 3.35 -0.57
N VAL A 86 1.75 2.10 -0.53
CA VAL A 86 0.62 1.62 -1.33
C VAL A 86 -0.30 0.78 -0.46
N PHE A 87 -1.60 0.99 -0.58
CA PHE A 87 -2.61 0.11 0.00
C PHE A 87 -3.71 -0.12 -1.02
N TYR A 88 -4.06 -1.38 -1.25
CA TYR A 88 -5.16 -1.72 -2.15
C TYR A 88 -5.94 -2.94 -1.66
N VAL A 89 -7.22 -2.95 -2.01
CA VAL A 89 -8.16 -4.04 -1.78
C VAL A 89 -8.62 -4.51 -3.15
N ASP A 90 -8.46 -5.80 -3.44
CA ASP A 90 -8.70 -6.37 -4.76
C ASP A 90 -7.95 -5.59 -5.87
N SER A 91 -8.67 -4.77 -6.66
CA SER A 91 -8.09 -3.91 -7.71
C SER A 91 -8.23 -2.41 -7.41
N GLU A 92 -8.79 -2.05 -6.26
CA GLU A 92 -8.99 -0.65 -5.86
C GLU A 92 -7.82 -0.16 -5.02
N ILE A 93 -7.11 0.85 -5.55
CA ILE A 93 -6.00 1.50 -4.86
C ILE A 93 -6.54 2.59 -3.94
N VAL A 94 -6.33 2.42 -2.64
CA VAL A 94 -6.79 3.34 -1.58
C VAL A 94 -5.70 4.37 -1.25
N VAL A 95 -4.44 3.92 -1.22
CA VAL A 95 -3.25 4.77 -1.02
C VAL A 95 -2.27 4.48 -2.14
N ASN A 96 -1.75 5.53 -2.78
CA ASN A 96 -0.61 5.45 -3.69
C ASN A 96 0.27 6.69 -3.56
N ARG A 97 1.40 6.51 -2.87
CA ARG A 97 2.40 7.56 -2.64
C ARG A 97 3.63 7.39 -3.53
N LEU A 98 3.68 6.39 -4.42
CA LEU A 98 4.88 6.08 -5.22
C LEU A 98 5.01 6.92 -6.51
N GLN A 99 4.06 7.81 -6.82
CA GLN A 99 4.08 8.67 -8.02
C GLN A 99 4.25 7.94 -9.37
N LEU A 100 4.11 6.61 -9.41
CA LEU A 100 4.24 5.77 -10.60
C LEU A 100 3.01 5.93 -11.51
N LEU A 101 2.83 7.08 -12.14
CA LEU A 101 2.04 7.21 -13.34
C LEU A 101 2.97 7.62 -14.48
N PRO A 102 3.02 6.87 -15.58
CA PRO A 102 3.79 7.32 -16.74
C PRO A 102 3.20 8.65 -17.20
N SER A 103 4.06 9.63 -17.46
CA SER A 103 3.69 10.77 -18.28
C SER A 103 3.34 10.20 -19.65
N ILE A 104 2.06 9.91 -19.92
CA ILE A 104 1.60 9.67 -21.28
C ILE A 104 1.69 11.04 -21.96
N GLN A 105 2.85 11.32 -22.58
CA GLN A 105 2.93 12.35 -23.59
C GLN A 105 2.09 11.86 -24.77
N ILE A 106 0.83 12.30 -24.83
CA ILE A 106 0.06 12.23 -26.06
C ILE A 106 0.64 13.33 -26.95
N GLU A 107 1.59 12.97 -27.80
CA GLU A 107 2.00 13.84 -28.91
C GLU A 107 0.75 14.17 -29.73
N SER A 108 0.41 15.46 -29.78
CA SER A 108 -0.68 16.02 -30.58
C SER A 108 -0.18 16.44 -31.95
#